data_AF-A0A7V9I6T6-F1
#
_entry.id   AF-A0A7V9I6T6-F1
#
_cell.length_a   1.000
_cell.length_b   1.000
_cell.length_c   1.000
_cell.angle_alpha   90.00
_cell.angle_beta   90.00
_cell.angle_gamma   90.00
#
_symmetry.space_group_name_H-M   'P 1'
#
loop_
_entity.id
_entity.type
_entity.pdbx_description
1 polymer ?
#
loop_
_entity_poly.entity_id
_entity_poly.type
_entity_poly.pdbx_seq_one_letter_code
_entity_poly.pdbx_strand_id
1 'polypeptide(L)'
;LSRDHALTEIYSYIVEAISREPAWHAEHFGLSGEQAAENAEATVFLEALLFRRYAAKLRFELDFWSRFAEDGGTPDGYSEGLTRATGIRYPPENYLTDMDAGFYSADYLRAWIRSAQLRSFLVGQVGEDWWRRPETGERLRELFREGTRPTSEEIAARIGFDPLDTGPLLHELDV
;
A
#
# COMPACT_ATOMS: atom_id res chain seq x y z
N LEU A 1 14.71 -19.33 -3.92
CA LEU A 1 14.89 -17.87 -4.02
C LEU A 1 13.63 -17.23 -3.46
N SER A 2 13.70 -16.69 -2.24
CA SER A 2 12.61 -15.87 -1.70
C SER A 2 12.39 -14.72 -2.67
N ARG A 3 11.16 -14.57 -3.18
CA ARG A 3 10.74 -13.42 -3.98
C ARG A 3 10.23 -12.39 -2.98
N ASP A 4 10.78 -11.18 -3.01
CA ASP A 4 10.18 -10.06 -2.28
C ASP A 4 8.92 -9.64 -3.04
N HIS A 5 7.77 -10.07 -2.55
CA HIS A 5 6.50 -9.80 -3.20
C HIS A 5 6.08 -8.33 -3.04
N ALA A 6 6.53 -7.66 -1.97
CA ALA A 6 6.30 -6.25 -1.78
C ALA A 6 6.86 -5.45 -2.96
N LEU A 7 8.02 -5.86 -3.51
CA LEU A 7 8.60 -5.20 -4.67
C LEU A 7 7.67 -5.23 -5.88
N THR A 8 7.06 -6.38 -6.19
CA THR A 8 6.15 -6.48 -7.34
C THR A 8 4.88 -5.66 -7.13
N GLU A 9 4.39 -5.55 -5.89
CA GLU A 9 3.22 -4.75 -5.58
C GLU A 9 3.48 -3.24 -5.74
N ILE A 10 4.71 -2.75 -5.53
CA ILE A 10 5.06 -1.34 -5.78
C ILE A 10 4.77 -0.93 -7.24
N TYR A 11 4.95 -1.84 -8.21
CA TYR A 11 4.63 -1.56 -9.62
C TYR A 11 3.14 -1.34 -9.83
N SER A 12 2.31 -2.17 -9.20
CA SER A 12 0.86 -2.07 -9.26
C SER A 12 0.41 -0.78 -8.58
N TYR A 13 0.92 -0.52 -7.38
CA TYR A 13 0.49 0.60 -6.55
C TYR A 13 0.92 1.95 -7.08
N ILE A 14 2.06 2.07 -7.77
CA ILE A 14 2.42 3.35 -8.40
C ILE A 14 1.54 3.66 -9.61
N VAL A 15 1.01 2.65 -10.31
CA VAL A 15 0.05 2.88 -11.39
C VAL A 15 -1.33 3.21 -10.82
N GLU A 16 -1.76 2.49 -9.79
CA GLU A 16 -2.98 2.80 -9.04
C GLU A 16 -2.96 4.23 -8.49
N ALA A 17 -1.78 4.70 -8.04
CA ALA A 17 -1.60 6.03 -7.50
C ALA A 17 -2.04 7.16 -8.44
N ILE A 18 -2.04 6.92 -9.75
CA ILE A 18 -2.53 7.89 -10.75
C ILE A 18 -4.01 8.22 -10.53
N SER A 19 -4.81 7.26 -10.06
CA SER A 19 -6.22 7.48 -9.75
C SER A 19 -6.45 8.39 -8.53
N ARG A 20 -5.38 8.76 -7.81
CA ARG A 20 -5.41 9.75 -6.72
C ARG A 20 -5.10 11.16 -7.20
N GLU A 21 -4.82 11.35 -8.49
CA GLU A 21 -4.48 12.66 -9.05
C GLU A 21 -5.76 13.33 -9.60
N PRO A 22 -6.26 14.43 -9.00
CA PRO A 22 -7.44 15.12 -9.52
C PRO A 22 -7.26 15.56 -10.97
N ALA A 23 -6.04 15.95 -11.35
CA ALA A 23 -5.72 16.33 -12.72
C ALA A 23 -5.95 15.19 -13.73
N TRP A 24 -5.70 13.94 -13.34
CA TRP A 24 -5.97 12.77 -14.19
C TRP A 24 -7.47 12.60 -14.46
N HIS A 25 -8.30 12.76 -13.42
CA HIS A 25 -9.75 12.70 -13.54
C HIS A 25 -10.33 13.84 -14.38
N ALA A 26 -9.86 15.07 -14.16
CA ALA A 26 -10.26 16.23 -14.94
C ALA A 26 -9.90 16.08 -16.42
N GLU A 27 -8.69 15.60 -16.72
CA GLU A 27 -8.20 15.42 -18.09
C GLU A 27 -8.95 14.32 -18.85
N HIS A 28 -9.19 13.15 -18.23
CA HIS A 28 -9.71 11.99 -18.94
C HIS A 28 -11.22 11.76 -18.83
N PHE A 29 -11.88 12.35 -17.84
CA PHE A 29 -13.33 12.21 -17.65
C PHE A 29 -14.11 13.52 -17.80
N GLY A 30 -13.42 14.64 -18.03
CA GLY A 30 -14.07 15.95 -18.21
C GLY A 30 -14.79 16.44 -16.95
N LEU A 31 -14.34 15.98 -15.78
CA LEU A 31 -14.89 16.39 -14.49
C LEU A 31 -14.49 17.82 -14.14
N SER A 32 -15.35 18.51 -13.39
CA SER A 32 -14.97 19.78 -12.75
C SER A 32 -13.84 19.55 -11.75
N GLY A 33 -13.13 20.61 -11.35
CA GLY A 33 -12.08 20.49 -10.33
C GLY A 33 -12.59 19.91 -9.00
N GLU A 34 -13.84 20.23 -8.62
CA GLU A 34 -14.49 19.70 -7.42
C GLU A 34 -14.80 18.19 -7.56
N GLN A 35 -15.43 17.79 -8.67
CA GLN A 35 -15.75 16.38 -8.94
C GLN A 35 -14.48 15.52 -9.08
N ALA A 36 -13.43 16.07 -9.67
CA ALA A 36 -12.15 15.41 -9.82
C ALA A 36 -11.44 15.20 -8.46
N ALA A 37 -11.54 16.19 -7.57
CA ALA A 37 -11.02 16.08 -6.21
C ALA A 37 -11.80 15.03 -5.39
N GLU A 38 -13.13 15.06 -5.44
CA GLU A 38 -13.99 14.06 -4.78
C GLU A 38 -13.69 12.63 -5.25
N ASN A 39 -13.52 12.44 -6.56
CA ASN A 39 -13.17 11.14 -7.12
C ASN A 39 -11.78 10.66 -6.67
N ALA A 40 -10.80 11.54 -6.60
CA ALA A 40 -9.47 11.21 -6.12
C ALA A 40 -9.47 10.85 -4.62
N GLU A 41 -10.24 11.60 -3.82
CA GLU A 41 -10.40 11.38 -2.38
C GLU A 41 -11.02 10.00 -2.08
N ALA A 42 -11.97 9.54 -2.89
CA ALA A 42 -12.55 8.20 -2.75
C ALA A 42 -11.50 7.09 -2.81
N THR A 43 -10.48 7.21 -3.67
CA THR A 43 -9.36 6.26 -3.72
C THR A 43 -8.49 6.36 -2.47
N VAL A 44 -8.19 7.58 -1.99
CA VAL A 44 -7.43 7.80 -0.75
C VAL A 44 -8.13 7.15 0.45
N PHE A 45 -9.45 7.29 0.55
CA PHE A 45 -10.25 6.64 1.59
C PHE A 45 -10.12 5.11 1.57
N LEU A 46 -10.21 4.50 0.38
CA LEU A 46 -10.07 3.04 0.24
C LEU A 46 -8.67 2.57 0.65
N GLU A 47 -7.62 3.30 0.26
CA GLU A 47 -6.24 3.02 0.65
C GLU A 47 -6.04 3.12 2.17
N ALA A 48 -6.56 4.17 2.80
CA ALA A 48 -6.53 4.33 4.25
C ALA A 48 -7.20 3.16 4.97
N LEU A 49 -8.38 2.77 4.48
CA LEU A 49 -9.15 1.64 5.01
C LEU A 49 -8.39 0.33 4.88
N LEU A 50 -7.82 0.05 3.71
CA LEU A 50 -7.07 -1.17 3.42
C LEU A 50 -5.78 -1.23 4.25
N PHE A 51 -5.01 -0.16 4.35
CA PHE A 51 -3.80 -0.13 5.16
C PHE A 51 -4.11 -0.45 6.63
N ARG A 52 -5.14 0.19 7.22
CA ARG A 52 -5.58 -0.08 8.60
C ARG A 52 -6.04 -1.52 8.78
N ARG A 53 -6.79 -2.05 7.81
CA ARG A 53 -7.25 -3.44 7.79
C ARG A 53 -6.07 -4.42 7.76
N TYR A 54 -5.11 -4.21 6.89
CA TYR A 54 -3.94 -5.08 6.74
C TYR A 54 -3.02 -5.02 7.95
N ALA A 55 -2.88 -3.87 8.60
CA ALA A 55 -2.16 -3.75 9.87
C ALA A 55 -2.83 -4.59 10.97
N ALA A 56 -4.15 -4.56 11.07
CA ALA A 56 -4.91 -5.39 12.01
C ALA A 56 -4.85 -6.88 11.66
N LYS A 57 -4.91 -7.22 10.38
CA LYS A 57 -4.76 -8.58 9.86
C LYS A 57 -3.39 -9.16 10.18
N LEU A 58 -2.30 -8.45 9.90
CA LEU A 58 -0.95 -8.88 10.24
C LEU A 58 -0.80 -9.11 11.74
N ARG A 59 -1.35 -8.21 12.57
CA ARG A 59 -1.36 -8.40 14.02
C ARG A 59 -2.08 -9.69 14.42
N PHE A 60 -3.26 -9.93 13.85
CA PHE A 60 -4.00 -11.17 14.10
C PHE A 60 -3.18 -12.41 13.67
N GLU A 61 -2.55 -12.39 12.50
CA GLU A 61 -1.71 -13.49 12.01
C GLU A 61 -0.54 -13.78 12.97
N LEU A 62 0.15 -12.73 13.43
CA LEU A 62 1.24 -12.87 14.41
C LEU A 62 0.74 -13.46 15.74
N ASP A 63 -0.36 -12.92 16.27
CA ASP A 63 -0.98 -13.39 17.51
C ASP A 63 -1.53 -14.82 17.38
N PHE A 64 -2.02 -15.20 16.20
CA PHE A 64 -2.50 -16.55 15.88
C PHE A 64 -1.35 -17.56 15.93
N TRP A 65 -0.25 -17.27 15.23
CA TRP A 65 0.89 -18.19 15.19
C TRP A 65 1.66 -18.25 16.50
N SER A 66 1.70 -17.16 17.28
CA SER A 66 2.39 -17.16 18.57
C SER A 66 1.76 -18.09 19.60
N ARG A 67 0.42 -18.26 19.56
CA ARG A 67 -0.34 -19.08 20.50
C ARG A 67 -0.80 -20.42 19.92
N PHE A 68 -0.52 -20.69 18.65
CA PHE A 68 -0.97 -21.88 17.93
C PHE A 68 -0.63 -23.20 18.65
N ALA A 69 0.54 -23.26 19.31
CA ALA A 69 0.96 -24.45 20.05
C ALA A 69 0.11 -24.72 21.31
N GLU A 70 -0.60 -23.71 21.81
CA GLU A 70 -1.38 -23.77 23.05
C GLU A 70 -2.86 -24.09 22.78
N ASP A 71 -3.46 -23.45 21.76
CA ASP A 71 -4.89 -23.53 21.49
C ASP A 71 -5.26 -24.22 20.16
N GLY A 72 -4.27 -24.55 19.32
CA GLY A 72 -4.48 -25.17 18.02
C GLY A 72 -5.05 -24.22 16.95
N GLY A 73 -5.13 -22.92 17.23
CA GLY A 73 -5.62 -21.87 16.35
C GLY A 73 -7.11 -21.57 16.51
N THR A 74 -7.42 -20.46 17.17
CA THR A 74 -8.81 -19.96 17.36
C THR A 74 -9.04 -18.63 16.61
N PRO A 75 -10.29 -18.19 16.40
CA PRO A 75 -10.59 -16.86 15.83
C PRO A 75 -10.35 -15.70 16.82
N ASP A 76 -9.83 -15.96 18.02
CA ASP A 76 -9.69 -14.93 19.05
C ASP A 76 -8.86 -13.75 18.56
N GLY A 77 -9.38 -12.55 18.78
CA GLY A 77 -8.78 -11.28 18.34
C GLY A 77 -9.08 -10.88 16.89
N TYR A 78 -9.48 -11.80 16.00
CA TYR A 78 -9.72 -11.49 14.57
C TYR A 78 -10.83 -10.46 14.38
N SER A 79 -12.06 -10.81 14.79
CA SER A 79 -13.23 -9.96 14.58
C SER A 79 -13.11 -8.62 15.30
N GLU A 80 -12.68 -8.63 16.57
CA GLU A 80 -12.52 -7.42 17.38
C GLU A 80 -11.41 -6.51 16.82
N GLY A 81 -10.26 -7.08 16.43
CA GLY A 81 -9.12 -6.36 15.90
C GLY A 81 -9.44 -5.65 14.58
N LEU A 82 -9.95 -6.37 13.59
CA LEU A 82 -10.28 -5.81 12.29
C LEU A 82 -11.42 -4.79 12.40
N THR A 83 -12.47 -5.09 13.19
CA THR A 83 -13.60 -4.16 13.38
C THR A 83 -13.16 -2.86 14.05
N ARG A 84 -12.29 -2.93 15.07
CA ARG A 84 -11.74 -1.74 15.73
C ARG A 84 -10.89 -0.90 14.77
N ALA A 85 -10.15 -1.54 13.88
CA ALA A 85 -9.27 -0.85 12.94
C ALA A 85 -10.05 -0.10 11.85
N THR A 86 -11.15 -0.67 11.36
CA THR A 86 -11.86 -0.18 10.16
C THR A 86 -13.27 0.36 10.41
N GLY A 87 -13.89 0.05 11.55
CA GLY A 87 -15.31 0.30 11.81
C GLY A 87 -16.26 -0.66 11.10
N ILE A 88 -15.76 -1.63 10.33
CA ILE A 88 -16.56 -2.61 9.57
C ILE A 88 -16.65 -3.91 10.37
N ARG A 89 -17.82 -4.56 10.39
CA ARG A 89 -17.99 -5.84 11.07
C ARG A 89 -17.37 -7.00 10.28
N TYR A 90 -16.48 -7.75 10.92
CA TYR A 90 -15.91 -8.99 10.37
C TYR A 90 -16.45 -10.23 11.07
N PRO A 91 -17.05 -11.21 10.36
CA PRO A 91 -17.51 -12.45 10.96
C PRO A 91 -16.33 -13.32 11.45
N PRO A 92 -16.31 -13.80 12.71
CA PRO A 92 -15.19 -14.58 13.26
C PRO A 92 -14.87 -15.85 12.48
N GLU A 93 -15.86 -16.48 11.83
CA GLU A 93 -15.72 -17.67 11.00
C GLU A 93 -14.78 -17.50 9.79
N ASN A 94 -14.53 -16.26 9.37
CA ASN A 94 -13.70 -15.98 8.20
C ASN A 94 -12.19 -15.96 8.51
N TYR A 95 -11.78 -16.14 9.77
CA TYR A 95 -10.38 -15.95 10.19
C TYR A 95 -9.38 -16.80 9.39
N LEU A 96 -9.74 -18.05 9.05
CA LEU A 96 -8.86 -18.92 8.27
C LEU A 96 -8.76 -18.48 6.81
N THR A 97 -9.89 -18.09 6.21
CA THR A 97 -9.94 -17.66 4.80
C THR A 97 -9.31 -16.30 4.57
N ASP A 98 -9.25 -15.46 5.61
CA ASP A 98 -8.65 -14.14 5.57
C ASP A 98 -7.19 -14.13 6.03
N MET A 99 -6.56 -15.27 6.30
CA MET A 99 -5.11 -15.32 6.56
C MET A 99 -4.32 -15.40 5.26
N ASP A 100 -3.19 -14.70 5.22
CA ASP A 100 -2.24 -14.81 4.13
C ASP A 100 -1.11 -15.80 4.43
N ALA A 101 -0.81 -16.65 3.45
CA ALA A 101 0.32 -17.56 3.56
C ALA A 101 1.64 -16.78 3.65
N GLY A 102 2.48 -17.14 4.63
CA GLY A 102 3.81 -16.56 4.78
C GLY A 102 3.83 -15.08 5.15
N PHE A 103 2.77 -14.56 5.79
CA PHE A 103 2.63 -13.14 6.14
C PHE A 103 2.67 -12.21 4.92
N TYR A 104 2.01 -12.59 3.82
CA TYR A 104 1.86 -11.70 2.65
C TYR A 104 1.21 -10.35 3.02
N SER A 105 0.43 -10.31 4.11
CA SER A 105 -0.09 -9.09 4.69
C SER A 105 1.01 -8.07 5.05
N ALA A 106 2.19 -8.53 5.48
CA ALA A 106 3.36 -7.69 5.73
C ALA A 106 3.98 -7.17 4.44
N ASP A 107 3.96 -7.97 3.37
CA ASP A 107 4.44 -7.54 2.06
C ASP A 107 3.57 -6.42 1.48
N TYR A 108 2.24 -6.52 1.62
CA TYR A 108 1.33 -5.44 1.26
C TYR A 108 1.59 -4.14 2.05
N LEU A 109 1.76 -4.24 3.37
CA LEU A 109 2.07 -3.07 4.21
C LEU A 109 3.39 -2.41 3.80
N ARG A 110 4.43 -3.21 3.53
CA ARG A 110 5.72 -2.71 3.02
C ARG A 110 5.54 -2.07 1.64
N ALA A 111 4.73 -2.65 0.76
CA ALA A 111 4.45 -2.10 -0.56
C ALA A 111 3.71 -0.76 -0.51
N TRP A 112 2.70 -0.60 0.35
CA TRP A 112 2.02 0.69 0.54
C TRP A 112 3.00 1.80 0.97
N ILE A 113 3.83 1.52 1.98
CA ILE A 113 4.85 2.48 2.43
C ILE A 113 5.79 2.84 1.28
N ARG A 114 6.30 1.83 0.56
CA ARG A 114 7.24 2.05 -0.54
C ARG A 114 6.61 2.76 -1.75
N SER A 115 5.34 2.52 -2.02
CA SER A 115 4.61 3.21 -3.10
C SER A 115 4.45 4.69 -2.80
N ALA A 116 4.11 5.06 -1.55
CA ALA A 116 4.04 6.45 -1.12
C ALA A 116 5.41 7.14 -1.19
N GLN A 117 6.48 6.46 -0.75
CA GLN A 117 7.85 6.96 -0.88
C GLN A 117 8.24 7.17 -2.36
N LEU A 118 7.92 6.21 -3.23
CA LEU A 118 8.19 6.30 -4.66
C LEU A 118 7.42 7.44 -5.32
N ARG A 119 6.15 7.65 -4.97
CA ARG A 119 5.37 8.78 -5.45
C ARG A 119 5.96 10.11 -4.99
N SER A 120 6.30 10.24 -3.71
CA SER A 120 6.98 11.43 -3.17
C SER A 120 8.30 11.73 -3.91
N PHE A 121 9.10 10.69 -4.16
CA PHE A 121 10.31 10.80 -4.98
C PHE A 121 9.99 11.30 -6.40
N LEU A 122 9.02 10.72 -7.09
CA LEU A 122 8.64 11.11 -8.45
C LEU A 122 8.16 12.56 -8.49
N VAL A 123 7.24 12.96 -7.61
CA VAL A 123 6.77 14.36 -7.51
C VAL A 123 7.95 15.31 -7.29
N GLY A 124 8.89 14.97 -6.38
CA GLY A 124 10.08 15.78 -6.14
C GLY A 124 11.06 15.87 -7.32
N GLN A 125 11.11 14.85 -8.18
CA GLN A 125 12.04 14.78 -9.32
C GLN A 125 11.45 15.32 -10.63
N VAL A 126 10.16 15.07 -10.87
CA VAL A 126 9.49 15.37 -12.15
C VAL A 126 8.31 16.34 -12.01
N GLY A 127 7.86 16.66 -10.80
CA GLY A 127 6.78 17.62 -10.54
C GLY A 127 5.41 16.98 -10.33
N GLU A 128 4.42 17.81 -10.00
CA GLU A 128 3.04 17.42 -9.65
C GLU A 128 2.33 16.60 -10.73
N ASP A 129 2.66 16.81 -12.00
CA ASP A 129 2.09 16.07 -13.13
C ASP A 129 2.91 14.81 -13.50
N TRP A 130 3.63 14.24 -12.52
CA TRP A 130 4.47 13.05 -12.66
C TRP A 130 3.80 11.93 -13.47
N TRP A 131 2.51 11.70 -13.26
CA TRP A 131 1.75 10.59 -13.84
C TRP A 131 1.67 10.60 -15.38
N ARG A 132 1.81 11.78 -16.02
CA ARG A 132 1.79 11.91 -17.50
C ARG A 132 3.15 12.24 -18.11
N ARG A 133 4.16 12.49 -17.30
CA ARG A 133 5.48 12.89 -17.75
C ARG A 133 6.30 11.69 -18.24
N PRO A 134 6.85 11.71 -19.47
CA PRO A 134 7.71 10.63 -19.98
C PRO A 134 8.89 10.32 -19.05
N GLU A 135 9.40 11.33 -18.34
CA GLU A 135 10.49 11.20 -17.37
C GLU A 135 10.14 10.21 -16.25
N THR A 136 8.87 10.11 -15.82
CA THR A 136 8.42 9.08 -14.87
C THR A 136 8.70 7.68 -15.42
N GLY A 137 8.35 7.44 -16.68
CA GLY A 137 8.62 6.16 -17.33
C GLY A 137 10.11 5.83 -17.42
N GLU A 138 10.97 6.84 -17.59
CA GLU A 138 12.43 6.66 -17.57
C GLU A 138 12.94 6.28 -16.18
N ARG A 139 12.48 6.98 -15.13
CA ARG A 139 12.83 6.68 -13.72
C ARG A 139 12.36 5.30 -13.28
N LEU A 140 11.12 4.94 -13.60
CA LEU A 140 10.59 3.61 -13.28
C LEU A 140 11.39 2.52 -14.00
N ARG A 141 11.71 2.68 -15.29
CA ARG A 141 12.56 1.72 -16.02
C ARG A 141 13.95 1.58 -15.42
N GLU A 142 14.53 2.65 -14.89
CA GLU A 142 15.83 2.63 -14.22
C GLU A 142 15.76 1.84 -12.90
N LEU A 143 14.79 2.17 -12.04
CA LEU A 143 14.58 1.50 -10.75
C LEU A 143 14.29 0.01 -10.91
N PHE A 144 13.56 -0.35 -11.97
CA PHE A 144 13.02 -1.68 -12.17
C PHE A 144 13.80 -2.56 -13.15
N ARG A 145 14.90 -2.05 -13.71
CA ARG A 145 15.74 -2.78 -14.68
C ARG A 145 16.23 -4.12 -14.15
N GLU A 146 16.37 -4.24 -12.84
CA GLU A 146 16.89 -5.41 -12.15
C GLU A 146 15.84 -6.49 -11.85
N GLY A 147 14.58 -6.25 -12.22
CA GLY A 147 13.46 -7.16 -11.96
C GLY A 147 13.27 -7.34 -10.44
N THR A 148 13.21 -8.59 -9.99
CA THR A 148 13.00 -8.95 -8.57
C THR A 148 14.28 -9.25 -7.81
N ARG A 149 15.43 -8.81 -8.33
CA ARG A 149 16.71 -8.93 -7.64
C ARG A 149 16.82 -8.05 -6.40
N PRO A 150 16.51 -6.73 -6.46
CA PRO A 150 16.59 -5.90 -5.27
C PRO A 150 15.45 -6.22 -4.31
N THR A 151 15.63 -5.95 -3.02
CA THR A 151 14.53 -5.94 -2.05
C THR A 151 13.75 -4.62 -2.11
N SER A 152 12.56 -4.61 -1.54
CA SER A 152 11.77 -3.38 -1.35
C SER A 152 12.54 -2.32 -0.55
N GLU A 153 13.33 -2.72 0.44
CA GLU A 153 14.14 -1.82 1.27
C GLU A 153 15.32 -1.23 0.49
N GLU A 154 15.96 -2.02 -0.37
CA GLU A 154 17.02 -1.54 -1.25
C GLU A 154 16.49 -0.50 -2.24
N ILE A 155 15.26 -0.67 -2.72
CA ILE A 155 14.58 0.37 -3.52
C ILE A 155 14.39 1.64 -2.71
N ALA A 156 13.88 1.57 -1.46
CA ALA A 156 13.74 2.72 -0.57
C ALA A 156 15.04 3.53 -0.45
N ALA A 157 16.15 2.83 -0.19
CA ALA A 157 17.46 3.45 -0.04
C ALA A 157 17.92 4.15 -1.33
N ARG A 158 17.64 3.58 -2.52
CA ARG A 158 17.99 4.19 -3.82
C ARG A 158 17.24 5.48 -4.09
N ILE A 159 15.99 5.58 -3.62
CA ILE A 159 15.16 6.79 -3.75
C ILE A 159 15.30 7.74 -2.55
N GLY A 160 16.24 7.46 -1.64
CA GLY A 160 16.63 8.38 -0.56
C GLY A 160 15.76 8.31 0.69
N PHE A 161 15.01 7.23 0.91
CA PHE A 161 14.15 7.04 2.07
C PHE A 161 14.70 5.99 3.05
N ASP A 162 14.42 6.18 4.34
CA ASP A 162 14.49 5.10 5.33
C ASP A 162 13.40 4.06 4.98
N PRO A 163 13.74 2.76 4.84
CA PRO A 163 12.76 1.76 4.44
C PRO A 163 11.53 1.60 5.35
N LEU A 164 11.51 2.14 6.57
CA LEU A 164 10.30 2.09 7.40
C LEU A 164 9.67 3.48 7.62
N ASP A 165 10.13 4.50 6.90
CA ASP A 165 9.54 5.84 6.97
C ASP A 165 8.13 5.85 6.38
N THR A 166 7.14 5.99 7.27
CA THR A 166 5.73 6.13 6.94
C THR A 166 5.31 7.57 6.68
N GLY A 167 6.20 8.55 6.80
CA GLY A 167 5.91 9.98 6.60
C GLY A 167 5.22 10.28 5.27
N PRO A 168 5.72 9.79 4.12
CA PRO A 168 5.05 9.97 2.83
C PRO A 168 3.65 9.35 2.79
N LEU A 169 3.48 8.16 3.39
CA LEU A 169 2.17 7.50 3.44
C LEU A 169 1.18 8.30 4.29
N LEU A 170 1.59 8.75 5.47
CA LEU A 170 0.74 9.58 6.34
C LEU A 170 0.35 10.89 5.64
N HIS A 171 1.29 11.52 4.93
CA HIS A 171 0.98 12.70 4.14
C HIS A 171 -0.06 12.42 3.05
N GLU A 172 -0.09 11.24 2.44
CA GLU A 172 -1.12 10.88 1.46
C GLU A 172 -2.48 10.57 2.09
N LEU A 173 -2.53 10.19 3.37
CA LEU A 173 -3.76 9.78 4.06
C LEU A 173 -4.40 10.91 4.91
N ASP A 174 -3.65 11.96 5.23
CA ASP A 174 -4.08 13.09 6.08
C ASP A 174 -4.54 14.33 5.29
N VAL A 175 -4.48 14.31 3.95
CA VAL A 175 -4.81 15.44 3.05
C VAL A 175 -6.27 15.42 2.63
#